data_AF-W1VB12-F1
#
_entry.id   AF-W1VB12-F1
#
_cell.length_a   1.000
_cell.length_b   1.000
_cell.length_c   1.000
_cell.angle_alpha   90.00
_cell.angle_beta   90.00
_cell.angle_gamma   90.00
#
_symmetry.space_group_name_H-M   'P 1'
#
loop_
_entity.id
_entity.type
_entity.pdbx_description
1 polymer ?
#
loop_
_entity_poly.entity_id
_entity_poly.type
_entity_poly.pdbx_seq_one_letter_code
_entity_poly.pdbx_strand_id
1 'polypeptide(L)'
;MNHLLALNNVLSKYLIFIILGFSCIAYIVPEYFTWAIAYTPFLLGIAMFGMGLTIKFESLCSILRHPKDICIGVLAQYTIMPLLAWGICHIFTLSPDIVIGVILVGCCPGGTASNVITYIANGDVP
;
A
#
# COMPACT_ATOMS: atom_id res chain seq x y z
N MET A 1 -29.16 5.08 6.15
CA MET A 1 -28.36 4.16 5.30
C MET A 1 -27.74 4.87 4.09
N ASN A 2 -28.52 5.57 3.26
CA ASN A 2 -28.03 6.19 2.01
C ASN A 2 -26.94 7.26 2.21
N HIS A 3 -27.01 8.07 3.27
CA HIS A 3 -25.99 9.10 3.53
C HIS A 3 -24.61 8.51 3.90
N LEU A 4 -24.56 7.38 4.60
CA LEU A 4 -23.30 6.71 4.95
C LEU A 4 -22.66 6.07 3.73
N LEU A 5 -23.46 5.46 2.85
CA LEU A 5 -22.97 4.90 1.59
C LEU A 5 -22.49 5.98 0.63
N ALA A 6 -23.21 7.11 0.55
CA ALA A 6 -22.78 8.26 -0.24
C ALA A 6 -21.44 8.83 0.28
N LEU A 7 -21.28 8.96 1.60
CA LEU A 7 -20.03 9.40 2.21
C LEU A 7 -18.88 8.43 1.90
N ASN A 8 -19.08 7.12 2.04
CA ASN A 8 -18.07 6.11 1.72
C ASN A 8 -17.61 6.19 0.25
N ASN A 9 -18.56 6.36 -0.67
CA ASN A 9 -18.25 6.49 -2.10
C ASN A 9 -17.47 7.76 -2.40
N VAL A 10 -17.80 8.87 -1.74
CA VAL A 10 -17.05 10.14 -1.88
C VAL A 10 -15.63 9.98 -1.33
N LEU A 11 -15.47 9.43 -0.12
CA LEU A 11 -14.15 9.21 0.49
C LEU A 11 -13.27 8.30 -0.37
N SER A 12 -13.81 7.19 -0.85
CA SER A 12 -13.08 6.24 -1.70
C SER A 12 -12.68 6.87 -3.03
N LYS A 13 -13.56 7.68 -3.64
CA LYS A 13 -13.30 8.35 -4.91
C LYS A 13 -12.23 9.45 -4.80
N TYR A 14 -12.23 10.21 -3.71
CA TYR A 14 -11.30 11.33 -3.52
C TYR A 14 -10.13 11.02 -2.58
N LEU A 15 -9.87 9.73 -2.30
CA LEU A 15 -8.85 9.29 -1.35
C LEU A 15 -7.47 9.90 -1.61
N ILE A 16 -7.03 9.96 -2.87
CA ILE A 16 -5.74 10.55 -3.25
C ILE A 16 -5.68 12.04 -2.89
N PHE A 17 -6.75 12.80 -3.16
CA PHE A 17 -6.81 14.22 -2.83
C PHE A 17 -6.84 14.46 -1.32
N ILE A 18 -7.51 13.56 -0.58
CA ILE A 18 -7.53 13.60 0.88
C ILE A 18 -6.11 13.37 1.43
N ILE A 19 -5.41 12.34 0.96
CA ILE A 19 -4.03 12.04 1.38
C ILE A 19 -3.12 13.24 1.10
N LEU A 20 -3.16 13.79 -0.12
CA LEU A 20 -2.34 14.96 -0.46
C LEU A 20 -2.67 16.18 0.41
N GLY A 21 -3.95 16.44 0.68
CA GLY A 21 -4.37 17.52 1.58
C GLY A 21 -3.81 17.37 2.99
N PHE A 22 -3.96 16.19 3.59
CA PHE A 22 -3.40 15.90 4.91
C PHE A 22 -1.87 15.96 4.93
N SER A 23 -1.19 15.48 3.89
CA SER A 23 0.27 15.59 3.78
C SER A 23 0.74 17.04 3.71
N CYS A 24 0.05 17.89 2.95
CA CYS A 24 0.36 19.33 2.89
C CYS A 24 0.16 20.01 4.25
N ILE A 25 -0.94 19.71 4.96
CA ILE A 25 -1.19 20.30 6.28
C ILE A 25 -0.15 19.81 7.29
N ALA A 26 0.19 18.52 7.28
CA ALA A 26 1.21 17.95 8.16
C ALA A 26 2.61 18.55 7.90
N TYR A 27 2.92 18.91 6.65
CA TYR A 27 4.16 19.60 6.31
C TYR A 27 4.22 21.04 6.85
N ILE A 28 3.09 21.77 6.85
CA ILE A 28 3.02 23.17 7.32
C ILE A 28 2.90 23.25 8.85
N VAL A 29 2.05 22.39 9.44
CA VAL A 29 1.75 22.38 10.88
C VAL A 29 1.90 20.97 11.44
N PRO A 30 3.15 20.50 11.67
CA PRO A 30 3.40 19.11 12.09
C PRO A 30 2.86 18.80 13.49
N GLU A 31 2.75 19.79 14.38
CA GLU A 31 2.28 19.63 15.77
C GLU A 31 0.91 18.98 15.89
N TYR A 32 0.03 19.13 14.89
CA TYR A 32 -1.30 18.51 14.89
C TYR A 32 -1.27 17.00 14.68
N PHE A 33 -0.18 16.42 14.19
CA PHE A 33 -0.09 15.00 13.83
C PHE A 33 0.96 14.21 14.59
N THR A 34 1.77 14.84 15.46
CA THR A 34 2.83 14.16 16.21
C THR A 34 2.29 13.05 17.12
N TRP A 35 1.08 13.22 17.68
CA TRP A 35 0.41 12.18 18.47
C TRP A 35 0.14 10.90 17.65
N ALA A 36 -0.12 11.02 16.35
CA ALA A 36 -0.47 9.90 15.47
C ALA A 36 0.73 8.97 15.20
N ILE A 37 1.96 9.46 15.35
CA ILE A 37 3.19 8.67 15.17
C ILE A 37 3.18 7.46 16.12
N ALA A 38 2.80 7.69 17.39
CA ALA A 38 2.73 6.62 18.39
C ALA A 38 1.67 5.55 18.07
N TYR A 39 0.60 5.92 17.37
CA TYR A 39 -0.50 5.03 16.99
C TYR A 39 -0.35 4.43 15.59
N THR A 40 0.70 4.77 14.84
CA THR A 40 0.89 4.29 13.46
C THR A 40 0.87 2.76 13.35
N PRO A 41 1.54 1.98 14.21
CA PRO A 41 1.46 0.51 14.15
C PRO A 41 0.05 -0.02 14.41
N PHE A 42 -0.70 0.62 15.31
CA PHE A 42 -2.06 0.21 15.65
C PHE A 42 -3.03 0.51 14.49
N LEU A 43 -2.93 1.69 13.89
CA LEU A 43 -3.73 2.07 12.72
C LEU A 43 -3.44 1.14 11.52
N LEU A 44 -2.16 0.85 11.28
CA LEU A 44 -1.75 -0.12 10.25
C LEU A 44 -2.29 -1.52 10.57
N GLY A 45 -2.25 -1.93 11.83
CA GLY A 45 -2.82 -3.20 12.30
C GLY A 45 -4.32 -3.30 12.03
N ILE A 46 -5.10 -2.25 12.29
CA ILE A 46 -6.53 -2.20 11.95
C ILE A 46 -6.74 -2.32 10.44
N ALA A 47 -5.96 -1.60 9.64
CA ALA A 47 -6.05 -1.66 8.17
C ALA A 47 -5.74 -3.07 7.63
N MET A 48 -4.69 -3.72 8.14
CA MET A 48 -4.33 -5.10 7.74
C MET A 48 -5.32 -6.13 8.26
N PHE A 49 -5.90 -5.93 9.44
CA PHE A 49 -6.98 -6.76 9.96
C PHE A 49 -8.23 -6.66 9.08
N GLY A 50 -8.63 -5.45 8.71
CA GLY A 50 -9.73 -5.21 7.77
C GLY A 50 -9.49 -5.90 6.43
N MET A 51 -8.28 -5.83 5.89
CA MET A 51 -7.88 -6.59 4.71
C MET A 51 -8.07 -8.10 4.93
N GLY A 52 -7.59 -8.65 6.04
CA GLY A 52 -7.71 -10.08 6.36
C GLY A 52 -9.16 -10.57 6.39
N LEU A 53 -10.08 -9.75 6.90
CA LEU A 53 -11.53 -10.06 6.92
C LEU A 53 -12.16 -10.13 5.52
N THR A 54 -11.56 -9.51 4.51
CA THR A 54 -12.03 -9.56 3.12
C THR A 54 -11.57 -10.80 2.37
N ILE A 55 -10.59 -11.54 2.90
CA ILE A 55 -10.05 -12.73 2.25
C ILE A 55 -10.99 -13.91 2.46
N LYS A 56 -11.44 -14.52 1.36
CA LYS A 56 -12.23 -15.76 1.36
C LYS A 56 -11.33 -16.98 1.26
N PHE A 57 -11.71 -18.05 1.95
CA PHE A 57 -10.96 -19.30 1.94
C PHE A 57 -10.89 -19.91 0.53
N GLU A 58 -11.96 -19.77 -0.24
CA GLU A 58 -12.05 -20.25 -1.62
C GLU A 58 -11.04 -19.56 -2.54
N SER A 59 -10.87 -18.24 -2.43
CA SER A 59 -9.86 -17.48 -3.19
C SER A 59 -8.46 -17.96 -2.84
N LEU A 60 -8.18 -18.24 -1.56
CA LEU A 60 -6.89 -18.78 -1.13
C LEU A 60 -6.63 -20.18 -1.72
N CYS A 61 -7.62 -21.06 -1.73
CA CYS A 61 -7.51 -22.38 -2.36
C CYS A 61 -7.34 -22.29 -3.88
N SER A 62 -7.99 -21.34 -4.55
CA SER A 62 -7.87 -21.13 -5.99
C SER A 62 -6.44 -20.71 -6.37
N ILE A 63 -5.87 -19.77 -5.62
CA ILE A 63 -4.50 -19.29 -5.79
C ILE A 63 -3.51 -20.47 -5.73
N LEU A 64 -3.66 -21.38 -4.76
CA LEU A 64 -2.80 -22.56 -4.62
C LEU A 64 -2.85 -23.55 -5.82
N ARG A 65 -3.85 -23.45 -6.71
CA ARG A 65 -3.91 -24.24 -7.95
C ARG A 65 -3.00 -23.69 -9.06
N HIS A 66 -2.55 -22.44 -8.93
CA HIS A 66 -1.68 -21.75 -9.89
C HIS A 66 -0.34 -21.34 -9.26
N PRO A 67 0.46 -22.27 -8.71
CA PRO A 67 1.66 -21.94 -7.93
C PRO A 67 2.75 -21.25 -8.75
N LYS A 68 2.83 -21.52 -10.07
CA LYS A 68 3.81 -20.90 -10.95
C LYS A 68 3.61 -19.38 -11.04
N ASP A 69 2.36 -18.94 -11.17
CA ASP A 69 2.02 -17.53 -11.35
C ASP A 69 2.29 -16.74 -10.07
N ILE A 70 1.99 -17.34 -8.91
CA ILE A 70 2.37 -16.78 -7.60
C ILE A 70 3.89 -16.63 -7.49
N CYS A 71 4.65 -17.69 -7.78
CA CYS A 71 6.10 -17.68 -7.64
C CYS A 71 6.73 -16.59 -8.52
N ILE A 72 6.24 -16.44 -9.77
CA ILE A 72 6.70 -15.37 -10.66
C ILE A 72 6.37 -14.00 -10.06
N GLY A 73 5.14 -13.79 -9.58
CA GLY A 73 4.75 -12.51 -8.96
C GLY A 73 5.57 -12.16 -7.72
N VAL A 74 5.81 -13.14 -6.84
CA VAL A 74 6.62 -12.97 -5.62
C VAL A 74 8.08 -12.68 -5.97
N LEU A 75 8.67 -13.44 -6.90
CA LEU A 75 10.03 -13.19 -7.36
C LEU A 75 10.16 -11.81 -8.00
N ALA A 76 9.20 -11.43 -8.84
CA ALA A 76 9.18 -10.10 -9.44
C ALA A 76 9.09 -9.00 -8.37
N GLN A 77 8.18 -9.11 -7.41
CA GLN A 77 8.01 -8.12 -6.34
C GLN A 77 9.29 -7.95 -5.51
N TYR A 78 9.86 -9.05 -5.00
CA TYR A 78 11.03 -9.00 -4.12
C TYR A 78 12.38 -8.88 -4.84
N THR A 79 12.39 -8.92 -6.18
CA THR A 79 13.60 -8.66 -6.96
C THR A 79 13.55 -7.25 -7.56
N ILE A 80 12.49 -6.93 -8.29
CA ILE A 80 12.40 -5.68 -9.05
C ILE A 80 12.32 -4.48 -8.10
N MET A 81 11.44 -4.51 -7.09
CA MET A 81 11.23 -3.36 -6.21
C MET A 81 12.47 -3.03 -5.36
N PRO A 82 13.13 -3.99 -4.69
CA PRO A 82 14.36 -3.70 -3.94
C PRO A 82 15.52 -3.24 -4.83
N LEU A 83 15.70 -3.85 -6.01
CA LEU A 83 16.75 -3.44 -6.95
C LEU A 83 16.52 -2.04 -7.50
N LEU A 84 15.26 -1.68 -7.80
CA LEU A 84 14.90 -0.32 -8.21
C LEU A 84 15.15 0.68 -7.08
N ALA A 85 14.75 0.37 -5.85
CA ALA A 85 15.00 1.22 -4.70
C ALA A 85 16.50 1.47 -4.48
N TRP A 86 17.32 0.41 -4.55
CA TRP A 86 18.77 0.51 -4.48
C TRP A 86 19.36 1.34 -5.64
N GLY A 87 18.90 1.09 -6.87
CA GLY A 87 19.35 1.83 -8.06
C GLY A 87 19.04 3.33 -7.97
N ILE A 88 17.83 3.70 -7.54
CA ILE A 88 17.44 5.10 -7.30
C ILE A 88 18.36 5.73 -6.24
N CYS A 89 18.60 5.05 -5.13
CA CYS A 89 19.50 5.56 -4.08
C CYS A 89 20.91 5.86 -4.60
N HIS A 90 21.43 5.00 -5.49
CA HIS A 90 22.76 5.18 -6.07
C HIS A 90 22.81 6.28 -7.13
N ILE A 91 21.82 6.35 -8.01
CA ILE A 91 21.74 7.35 -9.10
C ILE A 91 21.60 8.77 -8.53
N PHE A 92 20.78 8.95 -7.50
CA PHE A 92 20.48 10.26 -6.93
C PHE A 92 21.38 10.63 -5.74
N THR A 93 22.36 9.78 -5.37
CA THR A 93 23.32 10.03 -4.28
C THR A 93 22.64 10.51 -2.99
N LEU A 94 21.62 9.78 -2.54
CA LEU A 94 20.78 10.17 -1.41
C LEU A 94 21.53 10.10 -0.07
N SER A 95 21.08 10.88 0.92
CA SER A 95 21.63 10.81 2.28
C SER A 95 21.33 9.46 2.95
N PRO A 96 22.17 8.98 3.87
CA PRO A 96 22.02 7.66 4.47
C PRO A 96 20.63 7.40 5.08
N ASP A 97 20.04 8.41 5.72
CA ASP A 97 18.71 8.29 6.34
C ASP A 97 17.60 8.06 5.31
N ILE A 98 17.68 8.75 4.17
CA ILE A 98 16.71 8.61 3.07
C ILE A 98 16.91 7.28 2.36
N VAL A 99 18.16 6.84 2.17
CA VAL A 99 18.49 5.54 1.56
C VAL A 99 17.83 4.40 2.33
N ILE A 100 17.92 4.42 3.66
CA ILE A 100 17.28 3.41 4.51
C ILE A 100 15.76 3.41 4.28
N GLY A 101 15.13 4.59 4.29
CA GLY A 101 13.69 4.71 4.04
C GLY A 101 13.26 4.18 2.67
N VAL A 102 13.97 4.55 1.61
CA VAL A 102 13.64 4.13 0.23
C VAL A 102 13.81 2.63 0.04
N ILE A 103 14.91 2.05 0.55
CA ILE A 103 15.12 0.60 0.49
C ILE A 103 14.08 -0.14 1.32
N LEU A 104 13.73 0.35 2.52
CA LEU A 104 12.67 -0.24 3.33
C LEU A 104 11.35 -0.29 2.58
N VAL A 105 10.96 0.79 1.90
CA VAL A 105 9.75 0.82 1.06
C VAL A 105 9.85 -0.18 -0.10
N GLY A 106 10.99 -0.28 -0.77
CA GLY A 106 11.20 -1.24 -1.86
C GLY A 106 11.11 -2.71 -1.42
N CYS A 107 11.44 -2.99 -0.15
CA CYS A 107 11.34 -4.32 0.45
C CYS A 107 9.95 -4.66 1.00
N CYS A 108 9.02 -3.70 1.05
CA CYS A 108 7.66 -3.95 1.53
C CYS A 108 6.86 -4.81 0.53
N PRO A 109 5.91 -5.63 1.04
CA PRO A 109 4.98 -6.35 0.18
C PRO A 109 4.05 -5.39 -0.57
N GLY A 110 3.45 -5.87 -1.65
CA GLY A 110 2.45 -5.12 -2.40
C GLY A 110 1.26 -4.70 -1.53
N GLY A 111 0.74 -3.49 -1.75
CA GLY A 111 -0.41 -2.96 -1.02
C GLY A 111 -1.75 -3.36 -1.65
N THR A 112 -2.83 -3.43 -0.86
CA THR A 112 -4.18 -3.84 -1.30
C THR A 112 -4.79 -3.01 -2.42
N ALA A 113 -4.35 -1.76 -2.57
CA ALA A 113 -4.77 -0.92 -3.68
C ALA A 113 -4.47 -1.57 -5.04
N SER A 114 -3.44 -2.44 -5.14
CA SER A 114 -3.11 -3.14 -6.38
C SER A 114 -4.29 -3.93 -6.94
N ASN A 115 -5.10 -4.56 -6.09
CA ASN A 115 -6.23 -5.38 -6.56
C ASN A 115 -7.29 -4.54 -7.29
N VAL A 116 -7.55 -3.33 -6.78
CA VAL A 116 -8.46 -2.38 -7.43
C VAL A 116 -7.88 -1.89 -8.75
N ILE A 117 -6.58 -1.59 -8.79
CA ILE A 117 -5.91 -1.15 -10.01
C ILE A 117 -5.89 -2.25 -11.08
N THR A 118 -5.59 -3.50 -10.69
CA THR A 118 -5.62 -4.66 -11.60
C THR A 118 -7.01 -4.87 -12.18
N TYR A 119 -8.08 -4.75 -11.37
CA TYR A 119 -9.45 -4.82 -11.85
C TYR A 119 -9.76 -3.73 -12.89
N ILE A 120 -9.38 -2.47 -12.62
CA ILE A 120 -9.57 -1.35 -13.56
C ILE A 120 -8.76 -1.56 -14.86
N ALA A 121 -7.59 -2.19 -14.77
CA ALA A 121 -6.74 -2.52 -15.90
C ALA A 121 -7.23 -3.74 -16.71
N ASN A 122 -8.36 -4.35 -16.36
CA ASN A 122 -8.84 -5.63 -16.91
C ASN A 122 -7.81 -6.76 -16.76
N GLY A 123 -7.00 -6.71 -15.70
CA GLY A 123 -6.09 -7.78 -15.33
C GLY A 123 -6.79 -8.90 -14.57
N ASP A 124 -6.04 -9.95 -14.25
CA ASP A 124 -6.53 -11.08 -13.48
C ASP A 124 -6.71 -10.71 -12.01
N VAL A 125 -7.94 -10.84 -11.51
CA VAL A 125 -8.28 -10.67 -10.10
C VAL A 125 -8.98 -11.94 -9.59
N PRO A 126 -8.48 -12.56 -8.50
CA PRO A 126 -9.09 -13.76 -7.93
C PRO A 126 -10.34 -13.49 -7.09
#